data_AF-A0A5N0UWF7-F1
#
_entry.id   AF-A0A5N0UWF7-F1
#
_cell.length_a   1.000
_cell.length_b   1.000
_cell.length_c   1.000
_cell.angle_alpha   90.00
_cell.angle_beta   90.00
_cell.angle_gamma   90.00
#
_symmetry.space_group_name_H-M   'P 1'
#
loop_
_entity.id
_entity.type
_entity.pdbx_description
1 polymer ?
#
loop_
_entity_poly.entity_id
_entity_poly.type
_entity_poly.pdbx_seq_one_letter_code
_entity_poly.pdbx_strand_id
1 'polypeptide(L)' 'MTAALEQEDIALLELLAEGLPLDAIARRLALSDRTVRRRLRAICDRLGLGAPIQAVVWAARRGLL' A
#
# COMPACT_ATOMS: atom_id res chain seq x y z
N MET A 1 10.28 -0.27 -17.01
CA MET A 1 8.82 -0.15 -17.17
C MET A 1 8.23 0.38 -15.87
N THR A 2 7.61 1.55 -15.91
CA THR A 2 7.02 2.21 -14.73
C THR A 2 5.80 1.39 -14.30
N ALA A 3 5.91 0.61 -13.21
CA ALA A 3 4.77 -0.11 -12.68
C ALA A 3 3.79 0.91 -12.08
N ALA A 4 2.70 1.20 -12.79
CA ALA A 4 1.63 2.06 -12.29
C ALA A 4 0.87 1.32 -11.18
N LEU A 5 0.73 1.93 -10.01
CA LEU A 5 -0.10 1.38 -8.94
C LEU A 5 -1.58 1.45 -9.35
N GLU A 6 -2.35 0.45 -8.94
CA GLU A 6 -3.80 0.48 -9.11
C GLU A 6 -4.43 1.40 -8.06
N GLN A 7 -5.64 1.91 -8.32
CA GLN A 7 -6.31 2.81 -7.38
C GLN A 7 -6.50 2.18 -5.99
N GLU A 8 -6.73 0.88 -5.93
CA GLU A 8 -6.86 0.14 -4.67
C GLU A 8 -5.52 0.01 -3.92
N ASP A 9 -4.40 -0.04 -4.64
CA ASP A 9 -3.07 -0.05 -4.03
C ASP A 9 -2.75 1.34 -3.45
N ILE A 10 -3.14 2.41 -4.15
CA ILE A 10 -3.01 3.79 -3.68
C ILE A 10 -3.84 4.00 -2.41
N ALA A 11 -5.12 3.64 -2.42
CA ALA A 11 -6.00 3.76 -1.25
C ALA A 11 -5.45 2.98 -0.03
N LEU A 12 -4.84 1.82 -0.27
CA LEU A 12 -4.19 1.06 0.79
C LEU A 12 -2.97 1.79 1.36
N LEU A 13 -2.14 2.42 0.52
CA LEU A 13 -0.97 3.19 0.94
C LEU A 13 -1.36 4.50 1.63
N GLU A 14 -2.44 5.17 1.22
CA GLU A 14 -3.01 6.34 1.88
C GLU A 14 -3.38 6.03 3.33
N LEU A 15 -4.18 4.97 3.54
CA LEU A 15 -4.57 4.53 4.88
C LEU A 15 -3.37 4.11 5.74
N LEU A 16 -2.33 3.54 5.12
CA LEU A 16 -1.09 3.21 5.81
C LEU A 16 -0.29 4.48 6.18
N ALA A 17 -0.32 5.51 5.34
CA ALA A 17 0.32 6.80 5.59
C ALA A 17 -0.33 7.57 6.74
N GLU A 18 -1.64 7.39 6.95
CA GLU A 18 -2.36 7.87 8.13
C GLU A 18 -1.93 7.18 9.44
N GLY A 19 -1.10 6.14 9.37
CA GLY A 19 -0.63 5.39 10.54
C GLY A 19 -1.63 4.35 11.05
N LEU A 20 -2.63 3.97 10.23
CA LEU A 20 -3.60 2.96 10.62
C LEU A 20 -2.95 1.56 10.72
N PRO A 21 -3.32 0.77 11.74
CA PRO A 21 -2.89 -0.62 11.81
C PRO A 21 -3.56 -1.45 10.71
N LEU A 22 -2.91 -2.53 10.28
CA LEU A 22 -3.32 -3.32 9.11
C LEU A 22 -4.74 -3.91 9.23
N ASP A 23 -5.19 -4.24 10.44
CA ASP A 23 -6.53 -4.75 10.71
C ASP A 23 -7.61 -3.65 10.53
N ALA A 24 -7.29 -2.41 10.89
CA ALA A 24 -8.16 -1.27 10.64
C ALA A 24 -8.23 -0.93 9.15
N ILE A 25 -7.12 -1.06 8.42
CA ILE A 25 -7.09 -0.92 6.95
C ILE A 25 -7.94 -2.01 6.30
N ALA A 26 -7.80 -3.26 6.73
CA ALA A 26 -8.58 -4.40 6.24
C ALA A 26 -10.08 -4.14 6.36
N ARG A 27 -10.54 -3.70 7.55
CA ARG A 27 -11.94 -3.35 7.80
C ARG A 27 -12.43 -2.22 6.89
N ARG A 28 -11.65 -1.14 6.75
CA ARG A 28 -12.02 0.02 5.91
C ARG A 28 -12.18 -0.33 4.43
N LEU A 29 -11.33 -1.23 3.93
CA LEU A 29 -11.35 -1.65 2.54
C LEU A 29 -12.26 -2.87 2.28
N ALA A 30 -12.99 -3.35 3.30
CA ALA A 30 -13.76 -4.60 3.24
C ALA A 30 -12.93 -5.82 2.78
N LEU A 31 -11.68 -5.90 3.26
CA LEU A 31 -10.72 -6.96 2.98
C LEU A 31 -10.38 -7.77 4.23
N SER A 32 -9.73 -8.92 4.03
CA SER A 32 -9.07 -9.64 5.12
C SER A 32 -7.65 -9.10 5.37
N ASP A 33 -7.14 -9.24 6.60
CA ASP A 33 -5.73 -8.99 6.96
C ASP A 33 -4.75 -9.69 6.00
N ARG A 34 -5.07 -10.94 5.63
CA ARG A 34 -4.27 -11.72 4.67
C ARG A 34 -4.22 -11.05 3.31
N THR A 35 -5.33 -10.51 2.83
CA THR A 35 -5.39 -9.80 1.54
C THR A 35 -4.58 -8.50 1.59
N VAL A 36 -4.71 -7.71 2.66
CA VAL A 36 -3.92 -6.49 2.87
C VAL A 36 -2.42 -6.77 2.84
N ARG A 37 -1.96 -7.77 3.61
CA ARG A 37 -0.54 -8.17 3.65
C ARG A 37 -0.05 -8.68 2.29
N ARG A 38 -0.88 -9.44 1.56
CA ARG A 38 -0.54 -9.92 0.21
C ARG A 38 -0.40 -8.75 -0.77
N ARG A 39 -1.32 -7.78 -0.75
CA ARG A 39 -1.27 -6.60 -1.61
C ARG A 39 -0.05 -5.74 -1.31
N LEU A 40 0.24 -5.46 -0.03
CA LEU A 40 1.46 -4.76 0.37
C LEU A 40 2.73 -5.42 -0.12
N ARG A 41 2.81 -6.77 -0.04
CA ARG A 41 3.94 -7.52 -0.58
C ARG A 41 4.03 -7.37 -2.11
N ALA A 42 2.92 -7.53 -2.82
CA ALA A 42 2.89 -7.35 -4.27
C ALA A 42 3.30 -5.93 -4.70
N ILE A 43 2.86 -4.90 -3.99
CA ILE A 43 3.29 -3.50 -4.19
C ILE A 43 4.81 -3.41 -4.00
N CYS A 44 5.34 -3.92 -2.89
CA CYS A 44 6.77 -3.89 -2.60
C CYS A 44 7.58 -4.62 -3.69
N ASP A 45 7.17 -5.82 -4.09
CA ASP A 45 7.83 -6.61 -5.12
C ASP A 45 7.83 -5.89 -6.48
N ARG A 46 6.69 -5.27 -6.86
CA ARG A 46 6.56 -4.49 -8.10
C ARG A 46 7.44 -3.23 -8.11
N LEU A 47 7.64 -2.60 -6.96
CA LEU A 47 8.43 -1.39 -6.81
C LEU A 47 9.91 -1.65 -6.48
N GLY A 48 10.30 -2.90 -6.24
CA GLY A 48 11.65 -3.27 -5.79
C GLY A 48 11.97 -2.77 -4.38
N LEU A 49 10.97 -2.73 -3.49
CA LEU A 49 11.08 -2.20 -2.13
C LEU A 49 11.05 -3.34 -1.10
N GLY A 50 11.74 -3.15 0.02
CA GLY A 50 11.84 -4.15 1.08
C GLY A 50 10.75 -4.03 2.15
N ALA A 51 10.07 -2.90 2.25
CA ALA A 51 9.08 -2.66 3.31
C ALA A 51 7.91 -1.77 2.86
N PRO A 52 6.68 -2.00 3.41
CA PRO A 52 5.50 -1.18 3.14
C PRO A 52 5.72 0.33 3.35
N ILE A 53 6.46 0.71 4.39
CA ILE A 53 6.75 2.13 4.66
C ILE A 53 7.58 2.78 3.54
N GLN A 54 8.43 2.01 2.87
CA GLN A 54 9.15 2.51 1.70
C GLN A 54 8.20 2.76 0.53
N ALA A 55 7.15 1.93 0.36
CA ALA A 55 6.13 2.12 -0.66
C ALA A 55 5.30 3.38 -0.41
N VAL A 56 4.94 3.66 0.84
CA VAL A 56 4.30 4.93 1.25
C VAL A 56 5.18 6.14 0.87
N VAL A 57 6.46 6.12 1.26
CA VAL A 57 7.41 7.20 0.91
C VAL A 57 7.58 7.34 -0.60
N TRP A 58 7.61 6.22 -1.33
CA TRP A 58 7.71 6.21 -2.79
C TRP A 58 6.50 6.87 -3.46
N ALA A 59 5.29 6.62 -2.94
CA ALA A 59 4.03 7.17 -3.45
C ALA A 59 3.91 8.67 -3.13
N ALA A 60 4.23 9.09 -1.90
CA ALA A 60 4.25 10.50 -1.49
C ALA A 60 5.19 11.34 -2.37
N ARG A 61 6.41 10.84 -2.64
CA ARG A 61 7.40 11.54 -3.50
C ARG A 61 6.94 11.72 -4.95
N ARG A 62 5.91 11.00 -5.38
CA ARG A 62 5.32 11.05 -6.72
C ARG A 62 3.99 11.80 -6.76
N GLY A 63 3.50 12.32 -5.63
CA GLY A 63 2.21 12.99 -5.53
C GLY A 63 1.03 12.04 -5.75
N LEU A 64 1.17 10.78 -5.33
CA LEU A 64 0.13 9.75 -5.44
C LEU A 64 -0.69 9.57 -4.16
N LEU A 65 -0.35 10.28 -3.09
CA LEU A 65 -1.05 10.30 -1.80
C LEU A 65 -1.55 11.72 -1.52
#